data_AF-A0AAD9IIZ9-F1
#
_entry.id   AF-A0AAD9IIZ9-F1
#
_cell.length_a   1.000
_cell.length_b   1.000
_cell.length_c   1.000
_cell.angle_alpha   90.00
_cell.angle_beta   90.00
_cell.angle_gamma   90.00
#
_symmetry.space_group_name_H-M   'P 1'
#
loop_
_entity.id
_entity.type
_entity.pdbx_description
1 polymer ?
#
loop_
_entity_poly.entity_id
_entity_poly.type
_entity_poly.pdbx_seq_one_letter_code
_entity_poly.pdbx_strand_id
1 'polypeptide(L)'
;MIRNSDLDLPRASAQATLPADHDALDAQTNKASALNQEVRARALARLQSLQRDLERLVAHVKAHLQAEVAAVAALSSLCRPTERRDDDSGGGSTQRWAAMSLVPGCLAAERQGAVGALESAAGSAQALLGRVRAARRGVTDEPPAPRPGLDKARKAMQAARQAHQSAKERAGPAEDAENDPWVTEGRLLLAWRALAQAIAAERTQVEDFSDNVLTLESERDQLFLDVLGAIDRAYRLDGAAIKHQADQLARAVHATLGTLCCEPRDGGLVVRRGPLELWDQKRGAWLPGRYVLTRMRFRTRVSITFADEKDGSETTVRVPTGLSLMEVAHSNDIDLECRRGACEGSLACSTCHVIVEDQDQFDQLPEASDDENDMLDLAFGLTDTSRLGCQIITTKELDGLRVRIPSATRNFAVDGFVPKPH
;
A
#
# COMPACT_ATOMS: atom_id res chain seq x y z
N MET A 1 -12.45 10.81 -15.08
CA MET A 1 -13.85 10.91 -14.59
C MET A 1 -14.52 11.99 -15.40
N ILE A 2 -15.49 11.67 -16.26
CA ILE A 2 -16.32 12.71 -16.87
C ILE A 2 -17.30 13.11 -15.77
N ARG A 3 -17.08 14.26 -15.14
CA ARG A 3 -18.09 14.81 -14.23
C ARG A 3 -19.22 15.35 -15.09
N ASN A 4 -20.46 15.14 -14.68
CA ASN A 4 -21.62 15.70 -15.40
C ASN A 4 -21.62 17.24 -15.42
N SER A 5 -20.73 17.89 -14.66
CA SER A 5 -20.44 19.32 -14.71
C SER A 5 -19.69 19.76 -15.98
N ASP A 6 -19.05 18.84 -16.69
CA ASP A 6 -18.25 19.15 -17.90
C ASP A 6 -19.12 19.19 -19.16
N LEU A 7 -20.41 18.89 -19.04
CA LEU A 7 -21.41 18.99 -20.10
C LEU A 7 -22.33 20.17 -19.81
N ASP A 8 -22.02 21.27 -20.49
CA ASP A 8 -22.75 22.54 -20.48
C ASP A 8 -24.15 22.35 -21.11
N LEU A 9 -25.05 21.70 -20.37
CA LEU A 9 -26.48 21.73 -20.65
C LEU A 9 -27.06 22.91 -19.86
N PRO A 10 -27.79 23.82 -20.52
CA PRO A 10 -28.26 25.03 -19.89
C PRO A 10 -29.04 24.67 -18.63
N ARG A 11 -28.56 25.15 -17.47
CA ARG A 11 -29.38 25.27 -16.27
C ARG A 11 -30.66 25.94 -16.73
N ALA A 12 -31.81 25.32 -16.50
CA ALA A 12 -33.11 25.85 -16.88
C ALA A 12 -33.29 27.22 -16.20
N SER A 13 -32.84 28.28 -16.85
CA SER A 13 -33.24 29.63 -16.55
C SER A 13 -34.71 29.72 -16.92
N ALA A 14 -35.49 30.37 -16.09
CA ALA A 14 -36.94 30.50 -16.23
C ALA A 14 -37.38 31.30 -17.48
N GLN A 15 -36.49 31.50 -18.46
CA GLN A 15 -36.65 32.33 -19.65
C GLN A 15 -36.05 31.69 -20.92
N ALA A 16 -35.95 30.36 -21.01
CA ALA A 16 -35.68 29.71 -22.29
C ALA A 16 -36.89 29.88 -23.22
N THR A 17 -36.74 30.71 -24.26
CA THR A 17 -37.66 30.78 -25.39
C THR A 17 -37.90 29.35 -25.92
N LEU A 18 -39.18 28.95 -25.98
CA LEU A 18 -39.62 27.66 -26.50
C LEU A 18 -38.96 27.38 -27.85
N PRO A 19 -38.22 26.26 -28.02
CA PRO A 19 -37.71 25.88 -29.32
C PRO A 19 -38.89 25.71 -30.27
N ALA A 20 -38.80 26.31 -31.46
CA ALA A 20 -39.84 26.27 -32.49
C ALA A 20 -40.14 24.86 -33.02
N ASP A 21 -39.40 23.85 -32.57
CA ASP A 21 -39.41 22.49 -33.12
C ASP A 21 -39.53 21.45 -31.99
N HIS A 22 -40.72 20.86 -31.87
CA HIS A 22 -41.03 19.87 -30.83
C HIS A 22 -40.16 18.60 -30.95
N ASP A 23 -39.69 18.28 -32.15
CA ASP A 23 -38.82 17.12 -32.40
C ASP A 23 -37.42 17.28 -31.79
N ALA A 24 -36.90 18.51 -31.75
CA ALA A 24 -35.62 18.80 -31.11
C ALA A 24 -35.69 18.58 -29.58
N LEU A 25 -36.83 18.93 -28.96
CA LEU A 25 -37.09 18.73 -27.53
C LEU A 25 -37.15 17.24 -27.16
N ASP A 26 -37.76 16.42 -28.01
CA ASP A 26 -37.85 14.97 -27.83
C ASP A 26 -36.49 14.29 -27.98
N ALA A 27 -35.70 14.72 -28.97
CA ALA A 27 -34.34 14.22 -29.15
C ALA A 27 -33.47 14.50 -27.90
N GLN A 28 -33.58 15.70 -27.32
CA GLN A 28 -32.85 16.07 -26.11
C GLN A 28 -33.27 15.25 -24.88
N THR A 29 -34.58 15.08 -24.66
CA THR A 29 -35.09 14.31 -23.51
C THR A 29 -34.74 12.82 -23.61
N ASN A 30 -34.80 12.24 -24.81
CA ASN A 30 -34.37 10.85 -25.05
C ASN A 30 -32.87 10.67 -24.82
N LYS A 31 -32.05 11.62 -25.31
CA LYS A 31 -30.60 11.60 -25.08
C LYS A 31 -30.26 11.68 -23.58
N ALA A 32 -30.92 12.57 -22.83
CA ALA A 32 -30.71 12.69 -21.39
C ALA A 32 -31.09 11.40 -20.64
N SER A 33 -32.22 10.78 -20.98
CA SER A 33 -32.65 9.51 -20.39
C SER A 33 -31.69 8.36 -20.71
N ALA A 34 -31.15 8.30 -21.93
CA ALA A 34 -30.16 7.29 -22.31
C ALA A 34 -28.85 7.45 -21.53
N LEU A 35 -28.37 8.68 -21.35
CA LEU A 35 -27.17 8.98 -20.57
C LEU A 35 -27.35 8.55 -19.10
N ASN A 36 -28.48 8.87 -18.48
CA ASN A 36 -28.77 8.46 -17.11
C ASN A 36 -28.73 6.93 -16.94
N GLN A 37 -29.24 6.18 -17.92
CA GLN A 37 -29.20 4.71 -17.92
C GLN A 37 -27.78 4.18 -18.06
N GLU A 38 -26.98 4.78 -18.95
CA GLU A 38 -25.58 4.38 -19.14
C GLU A 38 -24.76 4.59 -17.87
N VAL A 39 -24.92 5.74 -17.20
CA VAL A 39 -24.25 6.04 -15.93
C VAL A 39 -24.64 5.01 -14.86
N ARG A 40 -25.94 4.73 -14.72
CA ARG A 40 -26.43 3.70 -13.77
C ARG A 40 -25.84 2.32 -14.05
N ALA A 41 -25.79 1.91 -15.33
CA ALA A 41 -25.23 0.62 -15.73
C ALA A 41 -23.72 0.53 -15.40
N ARG A 42 -22.96 1.59 -15.67
CA ARG A 42 -21.53 1.66 -15.33
C ARG A 42 -21.30 1.62 -13.82
N ALA A 43 -22.11 2.36 -13.06
CA ALA A 43 -22.03 2.37 -11.59
C ALA A 43 -22.37 1.00 -10.99
N LEU A 44 -23.36 0.27 -11.54
CA LEU A 44 -23.66 -1.11 -11.16
C LEU A 44 -22.48 -2.05 -11.45
N ALA A 45 -21.89 -1.96 -12.65
CA ALA A 45 -20.75 -2.79 -13.04
C ALA A 45 -19.54 -2.54 -12.11
N ARG A 46 -19.31 -1.27 -11.72
CA ARG A 46 -18.31 -0.91 -10.71
C ARG A 46 -18.58 -1.53 -9.36
N LEU A 47 -19.81 -1.46 -8.84
CA LEU A 47 -20.19 -2.11 -7.58
C LEU A 47 -19.99 -3.63 -7.63
N GLN A 48 -20.29 -4.27 -8.76
CA GLN A 48 -20.05 -5.70 -8.93
C GLN A 48 -18.55 -6.04 -8.90
N SER A 49 -17.71 -5.22 -9.53
CA SER A 49 -16.26 -5.38 -9.42
C SER A 49 -15.79 -5.18 -7.98
N LEU A 50 -16.20 -4.06 -7.36
CA LEU A 50 -15.88 -3.70 -5.99
C LEU A 50 -16.22 -4.83 -5.01
N GLN A 51 -17.39 -5.44 -5.16
CA GLN A 51 -17.77 -6.58 -4.33
C GLN A 51 -16.83 -7.77 -4.50
N ARG A 52 -16.52 -8.16 -5.74
CA ARG A 52 -15.62 -9.31 -6.00
C ARG A 52 -14.23 -9.06 -5.42
N ASP A 53 -13.74 -7.83 -5.55
CA ASP A 53 -12.43 -7.43 -5.06
C ASP A 53 -12.39 -7.43 -3.52
N LEU A 54 -13.44 -6.91 -2.88
CA LEU A 54 -13.58 -6.97 -1.41
C LEU A 54 -13.74 -8.40 -0.88
N GLU A 55 -14.46 -9.28 -1.59
CA GLU A 55 -14.58 -10.68 -1.21
C GLU A 55 -13.22 -11.39 -1.24
N ARG A 56 -12.39 -11.11 -2.24
CA ARG A 56 -11.01 -11.61 -2.32
C ARG A 56 -10.14 -11.04 -1.21
N LEU A 57 -10.22 -9.73 -0.96
CA LEU A 57 -9.46 -9.08 0.10
C LEU A 57 -9.81 -9.66 1.48
N VAL A 58 -11.10 -9.81 1.80
CA VAL A 58 -11.56 -10.41 3.06
C VAL A 58 -11.04 -11.84 3.18
N ALA A 59 -11.07 -12.64 2.11
CA ALA A 59 -10.53 -14.00 2.14
C ALA A 59 -9.03 -14.01 2.44
N HIS A 60 -8.26 -13.12 1.81
CA HIS A 60 -6.82 -13.00 2.00
C HIS A 60 -6.46 -12.54 3.42
N VAL A 61 -7.11 -11.50 3.94
CA VAL A 61 -6.88 -11.00 5.31
C VAL A 61 -7.22 -12.07 6.34
N LYS A 62 -8.32 -12.82 6.14
CA LYS A 62 -8.68 -13.93 7.04
C LYS A 62 -7.67 -15.07 7.00
N ALA A 63 -7.15 -15.42 5.83
CA ALA A 63 -6.11 -16.44 5.71
C ALA A 63 -4.83 -16.01 6.44
N HIS A 64 -4.41 -14.75 6.29
CA HIS A 64 -3.27 -14.19 7.03
C HIS A 64 -3.51 -14.17 8.53
N LEU A 65 -4.68 -13.72 8.98
CA LEU A 65 -5.06 -13.75 10.38
C LEU A 65 -4.99 -15.18 10.97
N GLN A 66 -5.53 -16.17 10.24
CA GLN A 66 -5.45 -17.57 10.66
C GLN A 66 -4.01 -18.08 10.78
N ALA A 67 -3.15 -17.71 9.83
CA ALA A 67 -1.74 -18.06 9.88
C ALA A 67 -1.04 -17.45 11.11
N GLU A 68 -1.32 -16.18 11.42
CA GLU A 68 -0.75 -15.50 12.59
C GLU A 68 -1.23 -16.10 13.90
N VAL A 69 -2.53 -16.38 14.03
CA VAL A 69 -3.10 -17.05 15.21
C VAL A 69 -2.46 -18.43 15.41
N ALA A 70 -2.26 -19.19 14.32
CA ALA A 70 -1.60 -20.49 14.39
C ALA A 70 -0.12 -20.36 14.80
N ALA A 71 0.59 -19.34 14.31
CA ALA A 71 1.97 -19.07 14.69
C ALA A 71 2.09 -18.72 16.19
N VAL A 72 1.20 -17.86 16.70
CA VAL A 72 1.14 -17.51 18.14
C VAL A 72 0.88 -18.75 18.99
N ALA A 73 -0.08 -19.59 18.59
CA ALA A 73 -0.40 -20.83 19.31
C ALA A 73 0.78 -21.81 19.33
N ALA A 74 1.48 -21.97 18.19
CA ALA A 74 2.66 -22.80 18.08
C ALA A 74 3.80 -22.28 18.98
N LEU A 75 4.11 -20.98 18.92
CA LEU A 75 5.15 -20.35 19.75
C LEU A 75 4.83 -20.44 21.24
N SER A 76 3.57 -20.21 21.63
CA SER A 76 3.12 -20.37 23.02
C SER A 76 3.25 -21.81 23.51
N SER A 77 3.01 -22.80 22.63
CA SER A 77 3.16 -24.22 22.98
C SER A 77 4.62 -24.65 23.19
N LEU A 78 5.55 -23.99 22.50
CA LEU A 78 7.00 -24.18 22.66
C LEU A 78 7.53 -23.58 23.97
N CYS A 79 6.76 -22.66 24.58
CA CYS A 79 7.11 -22.01 25.85
C CYS A 79 6.96 -22.91 27.09
N ARG A 80 6.94 -24.24 26.91
CA ARG A 80 6.89 -25.19 28.02
C ARG A 80 8.29 -25.39 28.59
N PRO A 81 8.48 -25.29 29.92
CA PRO A 81 9.72 -25.72 30.55
C PRO A 81 9.81 -27.23 30.38
N THR A 82 10.55 -27.68 29.37
CA THR A 82 10.76 -29.10 29.09
C THR A 82 11.92 -29.59 29.95
N GLU A 83 11.56 -30.49 30.88
CA GLU A 83 12.37 -31.38 31.71
C GLU A 83 13.53 -30.80 32.53
N ARG A 84 13.31 -30.84 33.85
CA ARG A 84 14.32 -30.81 34.90
C ARG A 84 15.34 -31.93 34.63
N ARG A 85 16.56 -31.56 34.23
CA ARG A 85 17.72 -32.47 34.31
C ARG A 85 18.23 -32.40 35.74
N ASP A 86 18.11 -33.49 36.48
CA ASP A 86 18.39 -33.55 37.92
C ASP A 86 19.88 -33.49 38.31
N ASP A 87 20.79 -33.29 37.36
CA ASP A 87 22.23 -33.24 37.62
C ASP A 87 22.83 -31.91 37.14
N ASP A 88 22.84 -30.89 37.99
CA ASP A 88 23.75 -29.74 37.81
C ASP A 88 24.15 -29.14 39.16
N SER A 89 25.31 -29.55 39.66
CA SER A 89 25.99 -29.03 40.86
C SER A 89 26.57 -27.61 40.67
N GLY A 90 25.97 -26.80 39.81
CA GLY A 90 26.37 -25.41 39.53
C GLY A 90 25.28 -24.68 38.76
N GLY A 91 24.35 -24.03 39.47
CA GLY A 91 23.04 -23.53 38.99
C GLY A 91 22.99 -22.52 37.83
N GLY A 92 24.08 -22.28 37.10
CA GLY A 92 24.09 -21.39 35.93
C GLY A 92 23.43 -21.97 34.69
N SER A 93 23.46 -23.28 34.46
CA SER A 93 22.89 -23.93 33.26
C SER A 93 21.36 -23.94 33.27
N THR A 94 20.75 -24.29 34.41
CA THR A 94 19.29 -24.34 34.59
C THR A 94 18.65 -22.98 34.39
N GLN A 95 19.27 -21.91 34.90
CA GLN A 95 18.77 -20.54 34.73
C GLN A 95 18.86 -20.06 33.27
N ARG A 96 19.85 -20.54 32.50
CA ARG A 96 20.02 -20.24 31.06
C ARG A 96 19.00 -20.96 30.19
N TRP A 97 18.75 -22.25 30.45
CA TRP A 97 17.68 -22.99 29.78
C TRP A 97 16.31 -22.39 30.07
N ALA A 98 16.09 -21.94 31.31
CA ALA A 98 14.89 -21.20 31.67
C ALA A 98 14.75 -19.91 30.84
N ALA A 99 15.81 -19.11 30.68
CA ALA A 99 15.77 -17.90 29.84
C ALA A 99 15.49 -18.22 28.36
N MET A 100 16.10 -19.27 27.80
CA MET A 100 15.83 -19.70 26.41
C MET A 100 14.40 -20.19 26.22
N SER A 101 13.84 -20.88 27.21
CA SER A 101 12.47 -21.40 27.14
C SER A 101 11.39 -20.31 27.15
N LEU A 102 11.74 -19.07 27.54
CA LEU A 102 10.82 -17.91 27.55
C LEU A 102 10.77 -17.15 26.21
N VAL A 103 11.81 -17.28 25.37
CA VAL A 103 11.90 -16.55 24.08
C VAL A 103 10.71 -16.80 23.16
N PRO A 104 10.24 -18.05 22.97
CA PRO A 104 9.04 -18.31 22.16
C PRO A 104 7.80 -17.57 22.69
N GLY A 105 7.64 -17.43 24.01
CA GLY A 105 6.52 -16.72 24.63
C GLY A 105 6.60 -15.22 24.43
N CYS A 106 7.80 -14.63 24.50
CA CYS A 106 8.00 -13.22 24.15
C CYS A 106 7.64 -12.95 22.68
N LEU A 107 8.08 -13.82 21.76
CA LEU A 107 7.73 -13.69 20.35
C LEU A 107 6.22 -13.89 20.10
N ALA A 108 5.59 -14.82 20.82
CA ALA A 108 4.15 -15.03 20.77
C ALA A 108 3.36 -13.79 21.22
N ALA A 109 3.81 -13.12 22.29
CA ALA A 109 3.16 -11.90 22.79
C ALA A 109 3.24 -10.73 21.79
N GLU A 110 4.38 -10.55 21.14
CA GLU A 110 4.55 -9.54 20.08
C GLU A 110 3.64 -9.82 18.87
N ARG A 111 3.62 -11.08 18.41
CA ARG A 111 2.72 -11.50 17.31
C ARG A 111 1.24 -11.37 17.66
N GLN A 112 0.86 -11.53 18.93
CA GLN A 112 -0.51 -11.32 19.39
C GLN A 112 -0.99 -9.87 19.17
N GLY A 113 -0.08 -8.88 19.24
CA GLY A 113 -0.39 -7.49 18.90
C GLY A 113 -0.75 -7.31 17.41
N ALA A 114 -0.04 -8.00 16.53
CA ALA A 114 -0.34 -8.02 15.09
C ALA A 114 -1.69 -8.70 14.78
N VAL A 115 -2.01 -9.79 15.48
CA VAL A 115 -3.31 -10.47 15.38
C VAL A 115 -4.46 -9.50 15.65
N GLY A 116 -4.40 -8.70 16.73
CA GLY A 116 -5.45 -7.74 17.04
C GLY A 116 -5.64 -6.66 15.96
N ALA A 117 -4.55 -6.20 15.32
CA ALA A 117 -4.64 -5.25 14.21
C ALA A 117 -5.30 -5.89 12.97
N LEU A 118 -4.96 -7.14 12.65
CA LEU A 118 -5.55 -7.88 11.54
C LEU A 118 -7.03 -8.24 11.80
N GLU A 119 -7.42 -8.52 13.04
CA GLU A 119 -8.82 -8.74 13.42
C GLU A 119 -9.67 -7.49 13.19
N SER A 120 -9.17 -6.33 13.62
CA SER A 120 -9.83 -5.05 13.39
C SER A 120 -10.00 -4.77 11.88
N ALA A 121 -8.92 -4.97 11.10
CA ALA A 121 -8.96 -4.79 9.65
C ALA A 121 -9.93 -5.76 8.96
N ALA A 122 -9.97 -7.03 9.39
CA ALA A 122 -10.92 -8.03 8.89
C ALA A 122 -12.38 -7.64 9.19
N GLY A 123 -12.64 -7.13 10.39
CA GLY A 123 -13.95 -6.62 10.81
C GLY A 123 -14.41 -5.45 9.94
N SER A 124 -13.55 -4.45 9.74
CA SER A 124 -13.81 -3.30 8.87
C SER A 124 -14.07 -3.73 7.42
N ALA A 125 -13.28 -4.68 6.90
CA ALA A 125 -13.47 -5.22 5.55
C ALA A 125 -14.81 -5.95 5.39
N GLN A 126 -15.23 -6.73 6.39
CA GLN A 126 -16.54 -7.39 6.37
C GLN A 126 -17.70 -6.39 6.49
N ALA A 127 -17.55 -5.33 7.28
CA ALA A 127 -18.55 -4.27 7.40
C ALA A 127 -18.73 -3.51 6.08
N LEU A 128 -17.62 -3.15 5.41
CA LEU A 128 -17.67 -2.52 4.08
C LEU A 128 -18.29 -3.46 3.03
N LEU A 129 -17.92 -4.74 3.01
CA LEU A 129 -18.54 -5.73 2.12
C LEU A 129 -20.06 -5.84 2.36
N GLY A 130 -20.50 -5.77 3.62
CA GLY A 130 -21.92 -5.72 3.98
C GLY A 130 -22.65 -4.52 3.36
N ARG A 131 -22.05 -3.33 3.46
CA ARG A 131 -22.59 -2.10 2.85
C ARG A 131 -22.59 -2.14 1.33
N VAL A 132 -21.52 -2.63 0.70
CA VAL A 132 -21.45 -2.81 -0.77
C VAL A 132 -22.53 -3.80 -1.25
N ARG A 133 -22.74 -4.91 -0.52
CA ARG A 133 -23.83 -5.86 -0.84
C ARG A 133 -25.21 -5.24 -0.65
N ALA A 134 -25.41 -4.42 0.37
CA ALA A 134 -26.66 -3.69 0.58
C ALA A 134 -26.91 -2.66 -0.53
N ALA A 135 -25.90 -1.88 -0.89
CA ALA A 135 -25.95 -0.94 -2.00
C ALA A 135 -26.25 -1.64 -3.33
N ARG A 136 -25.66 -2.83 -3.57
CA ARG A 136 -25.96 -3.63 -4.76
C ARG A 136 -27.40 -4.15 -4.75
N ARG A 137 -27.86 -4.73 -3.64
CA ARG A 137 -29.24 -5.24 -3.50
C ARG A 137 -30.28 -4.16 -3.72
N GLY A 138 -30.05 -2.96 -3.19
CA GLY A 138 -30.90 -1.79 -3.47
C GLY A 138 -31.02 -1.45 -4.96
N VAL A 139 -30.13 -1.98 -5.81
CA VAL A 139 -30.15 -1.77 -7.27
C VAL A 139 -30.58 -3.03 -8.05
N THR A 140 -30.34 -4.24 -7.51
CA THR A 140 -30.62 -5.52 -8.19
C THR A 140 -31.90 -6.23 -7.75
N ASP A 141 -32.40 -5.97 -6.52
CA ASP A 141 -33.68 -6.54 -6.04
C ASP A 141 -34.88 -5.73 -6.57
N GLU A 142 -34.60 -4.59 -7.18
CA GLU A 142 -35.48 -4.02 -8.18
C GLU A 142 -35.05 -4.60 -9.54
N PRO A 143 -35.94 -5.30 -10.27
CA PRO A 143 -35.80 -5.44 -11.72
C PRO A 143 -35.57 -4.03 -12.33
N PRO A 144 -35.40 -3.86 -13.65
CA PRO A 144 -35.86 -2.63 -14.28
C PRO A 144 -37.39 -2.55 -14.09
N ALA A 145 -37.86 -2.36 -12.86
CA ALA A 145 -39.23 -2.08 -12.54
C ALA A 145 -39.58 -0.80 -13.32
N PRO A 146 -40.76 -0.76 -13.95
CA PRO A 146 -41.17 0.36 -14.79
C PRO A 146 -40.93 1.62 -13.99
N ARG A 147 -40.20 2.58 -14.54
CA ARG A 147 -39.95 3.88 -13.90
C ARG A 147 -41.31 4.55 -13.85
N PRO A 148 -42.12 4.39 -12.79
CA PRO A 148 -43.56 4.51 -12.95
C PRO A 148 -43.93 5.97 -13.19
N GLY A 149 -43.10 6.91 -12.73
CA GLY A 149 -43.17 8.32 -13.09
C GLY A 149 -42.69 8.63 -14.51
N LEU A 150 -41.50 8.14 -14.91
CA LEU A 150 -40.92 8.46 -16.22
C LEU A 150 -41.66 7.78 -17.37
N ASP A 151 -41.97 6.49 -17.25
CA ASP A 151 -42.68 5.72 -18.28
C ASP A 151 -44.11 6.24 -18.44
N LYS A 152 -44.76 6.64 -17.32
CA LYS A 152 -46.06 7.31 -17.37
C LYS A 152 -45.96 8.68 -18.03
N ALA A 153 -44.95 9.48 -17.71
CA ALA A 153 -44.73 10.78 -18.34
C ALA A 153 -44.42 10.64 -19.85
N ARG A 154 -43.64 9.63 -20.23
CA ARG A 154 -43.31 9.32 -21.64
C ARG A 154 -44.56 8.87 -22.40
N LYS A 155 -45.37 7.99 -21.83
CA LYS A 155 -46.66 7.59 -22.43
C LYS A 155 -47.63 8.78 -22.56
N ALA A 156 -47.72 9.63 -21.53
CA ALA A 156 -48.55 10.82 -21.57
C ALA A 156 -48.08 11.83 -22.64
N MET A 157 -46.76 11.99 -22.80
CA MET A 157 -46.17 12.81 -23.84
C MET A 157 -46.46 12.27 -25.25
N GLN A 158 -46.28 10.97 -25.47
CA GLN A 158 -46.61 10.31 -26.75
C GLN A 158 -48.10 10.46 -27.10
N ALA A 159 -48.99 10.27 -26.12
CA ALA A 159 -50.43 10.45 -26.31
C ALA A 159 -50.80 11.91 -26.64
N ALA A 160 -50.23 12.88 -25.93
CA ALA A 160 -50.45 14.31 -26.20
C ALA A 160 -49.94 14.71 -27.59
N ARG A 161 -48.82 14.14 -28.04
CA ARG A 161 -48.26 14.36 -29.38
C ARG A 161 -49.17 13.81 -30.48
N GLN A 162 -49.65 12.58 -30.32
CA GLN A 162 -50.60 11.98 -31.27
C GLN A 162 -51.90 12.79 -31.36
N ALA A 163 -52.41 13.28 -30.23
CA ALA A 163 -53.60 14.13 -30.19
C ALA A 163 -53.38 15.47 -30.91
N HIS A 164 -52.24 16.14 -30.68
CA HIS A 164 -51.91 17.41 -31.35
C HIS A 164 -51.71 17.22 -32.87
N GLN A 165 -51.03 16.17 -33.28
CA GLN A 165 -50.84 15.84 -34.71
C GLN A 165 -52.18 15.58 -35.40
N SER A 166 -53.05 14.79 -34.76
CA SER A 166 -54.41 14.51 -35.25
C SER A 166 -55.33 15.73 -35.28
N ALA A 167 -55.06 16.74 -34.46
CA ALA A 167 -55.78 18.03 -34.49
C ALA A 167 -55.27 18.93 -35.62
N LYS A 168 -53.96 18.94 -35.89
CA LYS A 168 -53.36 19.68 -37.03
C LYS A 168 -53.80 19.13 -38.39
N GLU A 169 -53.96 17.82 -38.50
CA GLU A 169 -54.34 17.15 -39.76
C GLU A 169 -55.85 17.29 -40.08
N ARG A 170 -56.68 17.63 -39.09
CA ARG A 170 -58.11 17.91 -39.30
C ARG A 170 -58.27 19.29 -39.95
N ALA A 171 -58.51 19.31 -41.26
CA ALA A 171 -58.79 20.52 -42.03
C ALA A 171 -60.23 21.03 -41.78
N GLY A 172 -60.44 21.82 -40.73
CA GLY A 172 -61.71 22.49 -40.43
C GLY A 172 -61.72 23.18 -39.06
N PRO A 173 -62.63 24.15 -38.81
CA PRO A 173 -62.81 24.71 -37.47
C PRO A 173 -63.23 23.61 -36.49
N ALA A 174 -62.60 23.55 -35.32
CA ALA A 174 -62.92 22.54 -34.31
C ALA A 174 -64.39 22.69 -33.86
N GLU A 175 -65.19 21.65 -34.04
CA GLU A 175 -66.58 21.61 -33.54
C GLU A 175 -66.62 21.53 -31.99
N ASP A 176 -65.53 21.05 -31.40
CA ASP A 176 -65.34 20.76 -30.00
C ASP A 176 -64.03 21.39 -29.46
N ALA A 177 -64.13 22.20 -28.40
CA ALA A 177 -62.99 22.90 -27.77
C ALA A 177 -61.86 21.97 -27.32
N GLU A 178 -62.15 20.68 -27.17
CA GLU A 178 -61.20 19.66 -26.71
C GLU A 178 -60.20 19.22 -27.79
N ASN A 179 -60.56 19.38 -29.07
CA ASN A 179 -59.75 19.05 -30.23
C ASN A 179 -59.16 20.29 -30.93
N ASP A 180 -59.28 21.46 -30.32
CA ASP A 180 -58.69 22.69 -30.83
C ASP A 180 -57.15 22.58 -30.88
N PRO A 181 -56.49 22.96 -32.00
CA PRO A 181 -55.03 22.95 -32.13
C PRO A 181 -54.29 23.66 -30.99
N TRP A 182 -54.82 24.78 -30.49
CA TRP A 182 -54.23 25.54 -29.39
C TRP A 182 -54.37 24.82 -28.04
N VAL A 183 -55.50 24.16 -27.81
CA VAL A 183 -55.74 23.38 -26.57
C VAL A 183 -54.87 22.13 -26.55
N THR A 184 -54.73 21.43 -27.68
CA THR A 184 -53.85 20.27 -27.81
C THR A 184 -52.37 20.64 -27.71
N GLU A 185 -51.96 21.80 -28.22
CA GLU A 185 -50.60 22.34 -28.03
C GLU A 185 -50.32 22.64 -26.56
N GLY A 186 -51.26 23.26 -25.83
CA GLY A 186 -51.13 23.48 -24.39
C GLY A 186 -50.98 22.17 -23.60
N ARG A 187 -51.75 21.12 -23.95
CA ARG A 187 -51.62 19.78 -23.36
C ARG A 187 -50.26 19.14 -23.66
N LEU A 188 -49.74 19.30 -24.87
CA LEU A 188 -48.41 18.83 -25.26
C LEU A 188 -47.31 19.48 -24.42
N LEU A 189 -47.36 20.80 -24.24
CA LEU A 189 -46.40 21.54 -23.41
C LEU A 189 -46.43 21.10 -21.93
N LEU A 190 -47.63 20.88 -21.37
CA LEU A 190 -47.77 20.36 -20.00
C LEU A 190 -47.19 18.94 -19.86
N ALA A 191 -47.45 18.07 -20.84
CA ALA A 191 -46.90 16.72 -20.86
C ALA A 191 -45.37 16.73 -20.99
N TRP A 192 -44.82 17.63 -21.80
CA TRP A 192 -43.38 17.82 -21.92
C TRP A 192 -42.76 18.29 -20.60
N ARG A 193 -43.35 19.29 -19.94
CA ARG A 193 -42.88 19.77 -18.62
C ARG A 193 -42.86 18.64 -17.59
N ALA A 194 -43.89 17.79 -17.56
CA ALA A 194 -43.96 16.64 -16.67
C ALA A 194 -42.86 15.61 -16.98
N LEU A 195 -42.58 15.34 -18.26
CA LEU A 195 -41.49 14.46 -18.68
C LEU A 195 -40.12 15.03 -18.29
N ALA A 196 -39.87 16.33 -18.51
CA ALA A 196 -38.64 16.99 -18.13
C ALA A 196 -38.41 16.93 -16.61
N GLN A 197 -39.46 17.14 -15.80
CA GLN A 197 -39.40 16.98 -14.34
C GLN A 197 -39.09 15.55 -13.92
N ALA A 198 -39.67 14.54 -14.57
CA ALA A 198 -39.38 13.14 -14.30
C ALA A 198 -37.93 12.76 -14.64
N ILE A 199 -37.37 13.28 -15.75
CA ILE A 199 -35.97 13.07 -16.13
C ILE A 199 -35.02 13.76 -15.14
N ALA A 200 -35.36 14.97 -14.69
CA ALA A 200 -34.57 15.69 -13.68
C ALA A 200 -34.55 14.94 -12.34
N ALA A 201 -35.69 14.40 -11.90
CA ALA A 201 -35.75 13.56 -10.70
C ALA A 201 -34.93 12.28 -10.83
N GLU A 202 -34.96 11.62 -11.99
CA GLU A 202 -34.08 10.47 -12.28
C GLU A 202 -32.60 10.87 -12.23
N ARG A 203 -32.25 12.03 -12.76
CA ARG A 203 -30.87 12.52 -12.75
C ARG A 203 -30.36 12.71 -11.32
N THR A 204 -31.15 13.32 -10.43
CA THR A 204 -30.78 13.47 -9.00
C THR A 204 -30.56 12.10 -8.35
N GLN A 205 -31.43 11.13 -8.60
CA GLN A 205 -31.25 9.77 -8.07
C GLN A 205 -29.97 9.10 -8.59
N VAL A 206 -29.61 9.31 -9.86
CA VAL A 206 -28.37 8.78 -10.45
C VAL A 206 -27.13 9.48 -9.87
N GLU A 207 -27.21 10.79 -9.62
CA GLU A 207 -26.15 11.57 -8.96
C GLU A 207 -25.93 11.09 -7.52
N ASP A 208 -26.99 11.01 -6.71
CA ASP A 208 -26.91 10.49 -5.32
C ASP A 208 -26.35 9.06 -5.27
N PHE A 209 -26.78 8.21 -6.21
CA PHE A 209 -26.27 6.85 -6.32
C PHE A 209 -24.78 6.83 -6.69
N SER A 210 -24.36 7.68 -7.62
CA SER A 210 -22.96 7.76 -8.05
C SER A 210 -22.05 8.25 -6.91
N ASP A 211 -22.50 9.23 -6.13
CA ASP A 211 -21.78 9.74 -4.96
C ASP A 211 -21.64 8.68 -3.86
N ASN A 212 -22.68 7.88 -3.65
CA ASN A 212 -22.60 6.73 -2.74
C ASN A 212 -21.58 5.69 -3.22
N VAL A 213 -21.54 5.38 -4.53
CA VAL A 213 -20.52 4.47 -5.10
C VAL A 213 -19.11 5.02 -4.90
N LEU A 214 -18.90 6.30 -5.16
CA LEU A 214 -17.59 6.95 -4.96
C LEU A 214 -17.16 6.93 -3.48
N THR A 215 -18.10 7.12 -2.56
CA THR A 215 -17.85 7.01 -1.12
C THR A 215 -17.38 5.60 -0.76
N LEU A 216 -18.06 4.57 -1.25
CA LEU A 216 -17.67 3.17 -1.03
C LEU A 216 -16.31 2.82 -1.68
N GLU A 217 -15.99 3.40 -2.84
CA GLU A 217 -14.68 3.25 -3.49
C GLU A 217 -13.58 3.90 -2.64
N SER A 218 -13.80 5.10 -2.11
CA SER A 218 -12.87 5.80 -1.21
C SER A 218 -12.61 5.03 0.08
N GLU A 219 -13.68 4.51 0.70
CA GLU A 219 -13.55 3.69 1.91
C GLU A 219 -12.81 2.37 1.65
N ARG A 220 -12.96 1.77 0.46
CA ARG A 220 -12.15 0.61 0.05
C ARG A 220 -10.68 0.99 0.00
N ASP A 221 -10.34 2.12 -0.60
CA ASP A 221 -8.94 2.54 -0.76
C ASP A 221 -8.29 2.79 0.60
N GLN A 222 -9.01 3.44 1.52
CA GLN A 222 -8.54 3.62 2.90
C GLN A 222 -8.36 2.27 3.61
N LEU A 223 -9.33 1.36 3.49
CA LEU A 223 -9.24 0.02 4.07
C LEU A 223 -8.03 -0.75 3.53
N PHE A 224 -7.72 -0.62 2.24
CA PHE A 224 -6.58 -1.30 1.63
C PHE A 224 -5.26 -0.81 2.23
N LEU A 225 -5.12 0.51 2.44
CA LEU A 225 -3.97 1.09 3.12
C LEU A 225 -3.88 0.64 4.59
N ASP A 226 -5.01 0.58 5.29
CA ASP A 226 -5.04 0.12 6.68
C ASP A 226 -4.62 -1.35 6.82
N VAL A 227 -5.07 -2.21 5.89
CA VAL A 227 -4.67 -3.63 5.80
C VAL A 227 -3.19 -3.75 5.52
N LEU A 228 -2.67 -3.04 4.50
CA LEU A 228 -1.25 -3.05 4.18
C LEU A 228 -0.40 -2.55 5.35
N GLY A 229 -0.83 -1.48 6.01
CA GLY A 229 -0.17 -0.95 7.21
C GLY A 229 -0.21 -1.93 8.38
N ALA A 230 -1.30 -2.69 8.56
CA ALA A 230 -1.39 -3.73 9.58
C ALA A 230 -0.43 -4.89 9.29
N ILE A 231 -0.37 -5.35 8.04
CA ILE A 231 0.54 -6.39 7.59
C ILE A 231 2.00 -5.95 7.74
N ASP A 232 2.32 -4.75 7.29
CA ASP A 232 3.68 -4.19 7.39
C ASP A 232 4.12 -4.03 8.85
N ARG A 233 3.27 -3.51 9.74
CA ARG A 233 3.56 -3.47 11.18
C ARG A 233 3.79 -4.86 11.76
N ALA A 234 3.01 -5.86 11.36
CA ALA A 234 3.20 -7.24 11.80
C ALA A 234 4.61 -7.76 11.45
N TYR A 235 5.01 -7.63 10.19
CA TYR A 235 6.31 -8.12 9.73
C TYR A 235 7.50 -7.30 10.26
N ARG A 236 7.36 -5.98 10.43
CA ARG A 236 8.42 -5.15 11.03
C ARG A 236 8.62 -5.46 12.50
N LEU A 237 7.54 -5.61 13.26
CA LEU A 237 7.59 -5.99 14.68
C LEU A 237 8.26 -7.35 14.85
N ASP A 238 7.91 -8.32 14.00
CA ASP A 238 8.58 -9.63 13.96
C ASP A 238 10.09 -9.50 13.74
N GLY A 239 10.53 -8.74 12.73
CA GLY A 239 11.95 -8.58 12.43
C GLY A 239 12.74 -7.94 13.58
N ALA A 240 12.19 -6.89 14.18
CA ALA A 240 12.82 -6.18 15.31
C ALA A 240 12.84 -7.03 16.58
N ALA A 241 11.73 -7.71 16.90
CA ALA A 241 11.62 -8.58 18.07
C ALA A 241 12.57 -9.78 17.95
N ILE A 242 12.60 -10.45 16.79
CA ILE A 242 13.51 -11.57 16.53
C ILE A 242 14.97 -11.12 16.70
N LYS A 243 15.34 -9.96 16.14
CA LYS A 243 16.69 -9.41 16.30
C LYS A 243 17.01 -9.10 17.76
N HIS A 244 16.11 -8.44 18.48
CA HIS A 244 16.30 -8.10 19.88
C HIS A 244 16.49 -9.34 20.76
N GLN A 245 15.66 -10.37 20.56
CA GLN A 245 15.76 -11.65 21.28
C GLN A 245 17.03 -12.41 20.93
N ALA A 246 17.43 -12.41 19.65
CA ALA A 246 18.69 -13.00 19.21
C ALA A 246 19.91 -12.29 19.84
N ASP A 247 19.88 -10.97 19.93
CA ASP A 247 20.93 -10.18 20.58
C ASP A 247 20.98 -10.40 22.10
N GLN A 248 19.82 -10.54 22.77
CA GLN A 248 19.76 -10.91 24.18
C GLN A 248 20.36 -12.30 24.43
N LEU A 249 20.01 -13.28 23.59
CA LEU A 249 20.57 -14.62 23.64
C LEU A 249 22.09 -14.60 23.42
N ALA A 250 22.55 -13.87 22.39
CA ALA A 250 23.97 -13.73 22.08
C ALA A 250 24.74 -13.10 23.25
N ARG A 251 24.19 -12.06 23.89
CA ARG A 251 24.78 -11.45 25.09
C ARG A 251 24.84 -12.43 26.26
N ALA A 252 23.78 -13.19 26.52
CA ALA A 252 23.76 -14.19 27.58
C ALA A 252 24.80 -15.31 27.35
N VAL A 253 24.94 -15.76 26.10
CA VAL A 253 25.97 -16.75 25.70
C VAL A 253 27.37 -16.15 25.82
N HIS A 254 27.60 -14.93 25.37
CA HIS A 254 28.90 -14.24 25.45
C HIS A 254 29.34 -13.96 26.89
N ALA A 255 28.44 -13.52 27.77
CA ALA A 255 28.75 -13.35 29.19
C ALA A 255 29.17 -14.67 29.86
N THR A 256 28.64 -15.79 29.37
CA THR A 256 28.96 -17.14 29.87
C THR A 256 30.27 -17.68 29.29
N LEU A 257 30.57 -17.41 28.01
CA LEU A 257 31.85 -17.78 27.40
C LEU A 257 33.00 -16.88 27.89
N GLY A 258 32.72 -15.61 28.23
CA GLY A 258 33.71 -14.72 28.84
C GLY A 258 34.10 -15.09 30.27
N THR A 259 33.25 -15.84 30.99
CA THR A 259 33.59 -16.42 32.29
C THR A 259 34.37 -17.75 32.17
N LEU A 260 34.40 -18.36 30.99
CA LEU A 260 35.25 -19.50 30.63
C LEU A 260 36.42 -19.02 29.77
N CYS A 261 37.41 -18.42 30.44
CA CYS A 261 38.69 -17.94 29.91
C CYS A 261 38.62 -16.65 29.08
N CYS A 262 39.42 -15.64 29.46
CA CYS A 262 40.36 -14.90 28.59
C CYS A 262 41.09 -13.80 29.41
N GLU A 263 42.41 -13.93 29.59
CA GLU A 263 43.29 -12.75 29.73
C GLU A 263 43.53 -12.17 28.32
N PRO A 264 43.69 -10.84 28.18
CA PRO A 264 43.94 -10.22 26.89
C PRO A 264 45.44 -10.28 26.55
N ARG A 265 45.80 -10.94 25.44
CA ARG A 265 47.04 -10.64 24.71
C ARG A 265 46.75 -10.52 23.23
N ASP A 266 47.44 -9.58 22.62
CA ASP A 266 47.31 -9.13 21.23
C ASP A 266 47.30 -10.30 20.23
N GLY A 267 46.34 -10.26 19.30
CA GLY A 267 46.32 -11.15 18.14
C GLY A 267 45.71 -12.53 18.36
N GLY A 268 44.39 -12.58 18.63
CA GLY A 268 43.55 -13.76 18.34
C GLY A 268 42.97 -14.49 19.55
N LEU A 269 41.65 -14.70 19.53
CA LEU A 269 40.91 -15.53 20.49
C LEU A 269 41.32 -17.01 20.36
N VAL A 270 41.95 -17.58 21.39
CA VAL A 270 42.17 -19.04 21.50
C VAL A 270 41.21 -19.60 22.55
N VAL A 271 40.13 -20.25 22.12
CA VAL A 271 39.19 -20.99 22.98
C VAL A 271 39.83 -22.33 23.38
N ARG A 272 39.93 -22.63 24.69
CA ARG A 272 40.38 -23.95 25.17
C ARG A 272 39.36 -25.02 24.76
N ARG A 273 39.83 -26.08 24.10
CA ARG A 273 39.04 -27.24 23.66
C ARG A 273 38.59 -28.08 24.87
N GLY A 274 37.29 -28.13 25.14
CA GLY A 274 36.63 -29.18 25.94
C GLY A 274 35.73 -30.04 25.04
N PRO A 275 35.54 -31.34 25.33
CA PRO A 275 34.68 -32.21 24.52
C PRO A 275 33.20 -31.82 24.74
N LEU A 276 32.51 -31.40 23.67
CA LEU A 276 31.05 -31.27 23.67
C LEU A 276 30.47 -32.59 23.13
N GLU A 277 29.75 -33.33 23.97
CA GLU A 277 29.04 -34.54 23.56
C GLU A 277 27.65 -34.17 23.03
N LEU A 278 27.27 -34.76 21.89
CA LEU A 278 26.02 -34.47 21.19
C LEU A 278 25.09 -35.68 21.32
N TRP A 279 23.85 -35.45 21.76
CA TRP A 279 22.85 -36.49 21.98
C TRP A 279 22.10 -36.81 20.67
N ASP A 280 22.19 -38.04 20.19
CA ASP A 280 21.46 -38.52 19.00
C ASP A 280 20.12 -39.14 19.44
N GLN A 281 19.02 -38.41 19.24
CA GLN A 281 17.66 -38.85 19.62
C GLN A 281 17.23 -40.16 18.96
N LYS A 282 17.77 -40.54 17.79
CA LYS A 282 17.39 -41.80 17.13
C LYS A 282 18.15 -43.00 17.67
N ARG A 283 19.35 -42.79 18.22
CA ARG A 283 20.21 -43.87 18.73
C ARG A 283 20.22 -44.00 20.25
N GLY A 284 19.68 -43.02 20.97
CA GLY A 284 19.62 -43.05 22.44
C GLY A 284 21.00 -43.13 23.10
N ALA A 285 22.03 -42.58 22.45
CA ALA A 285 23.41 -42.62 22.91
C ALA A 285 24.15 -41.31 22.61
N TRP A 286 25.13 -40.98 23.46
CA TRP A 286 26.02 -39.85 23.27
C TRP A 286 27.09 -40.16 22.22
N LEU A 287 27.26 -39.29 21.25
CA LEU A 287 28.32 -39.42 20.25
C LEU A 287 29.63 -38.80 20.76
N PRO A 288 30.72 -39.55 20.90
CA PRO A 288 32.03 -39.00 21.24
C PRO A 288 32.60 -38.32 19.99
N GLY A 289 32.39 -37.02 19.84
CA GLY A 289 32.87 -36.22 18.71
C GLY A 289 33.54 -34.93 19.15
N ARG A 290 34.81 -34.73 18.77
CA ARG A 290 35.43 -33.40 18.79
C ARG A 290 34.81 -32.57 17.66
N TYR A 291 33.71 -31.88 17.95
CA TYR A 291 33.13 -30.95 16.98
C TYR A 291 33.93 -29.66 16.98
N VAL A 292 34.48 -29.31 15.82
CA VAL A 292 35.00 -27.97 15.56
C VAL A 292 33.78 -27.07 15.38
N LEU A 293 33.53 -26.17 16.34
CA LEU A 293 32.64 -25.03 16.08
C LEU A 293 33.27 -24.26 14.92
N THR A 294 32.76 -24.49 13.71
CA THR A 294 33.12 -23.70 12.55
C THR A 294 32.75 -22.27 12.89
N ARG A 295 33.78 -21.46 13.12
CA ARG A 295 33.76 -20.03 13.40
C ARG A 295 32.58 -19.37 12.67
N MET A 296 31.51 -19.04 13.38
CA MET A 296 30.53 -18.07 12.88
C MET A 296 31.32 -16.78 12.74
N ARG A 297 31.78 -16.50 11.52
CA ARG A 297 32.52 -15.28 11.22
C ARG A 297 31.57 -14.13 11.53
N PHE A 298 31.86 -13.39 12.60
CA PHE A 298 31.33 -12.06 12.81
C PHE A 298 31.39 -11.33 11.47
N ARG A 299 30.28 -10.72 11.05
CA ARG A 299 30.19 -9.89 9.84
C ARG A 299 31.46 -9.04 9.78
N THR A 300 32.27 -9.27 8.75
CA THR A 300 33.44 -8.46 8.46
C THR A 300 32.97 -7.01 8.41
N ARG A 301 33.63 -6.13 9.16
CA ARG A 301 33.33 -4.70 9.14
C ARG A 301 34.32 -4.04 8.18
N VAL A 302 33.82 -3.19 7.31
CA VAL A 302 34.62 -2.39 6.37
C VAL A 302 34.56 -0.93 6.78
N SER A 303 35.65 -0.22 6.55
CA SER A 303 35.76 1.22 6.75
C SER A 303 35.42 1.97 5.47
N ILE A 304 34.56 2.99 5.56
CA ILE A 304 34.14 3.81 4.42
C ILE A 304 34.23 5.27 4.84
N THR A 305 34.85 6.10 4.00
CA THR A 305 35.02 7.53 4.24
C THR A 305 34.11 8.32 3.29
N PHE A 306 33.23 9.14 3.86
CA PHE A 306 32.37 10.07 3.14
C PHE A 306 32.98 11.47 3.22
N ALA A 307 33.21 12.11 2.09
CA ALA A 307 33.63 13.49 1.98
C ALA A 307 32.47 14.33 1.43
N ASP A 308 31.99 15.30 2.21
CA ASP A 308 30.95 16.23 1.78
C ASP A 308 31.57 17.47 1.13
N GLU A 309 31.21 17.78 -0.12
CA GLU A 309 31.69 18.99 -0.81
C GLU A 309 31.10 20.30 -0.27
N LYS A 310 29.94 20.26 0.39
CA LYS A 310 29.28 21.47 0.93
C LYS A 310 29.95 21.97 2.19
N ASP A 311 30.17 21.05 3.13
CA ASP A 311 30.70 21.35 4.45
C ASP A 311 32.21 21.07 4.57
N GLY A 312 32.80 20.40 3.57
CA GLY A 312 34.22 20.01 3.55
C GLY A 312 34.58 19.00 4.66
N SER A 313 33.59 18.32 5.23
CA SER A 313 33.77 17.40 6.34
C SER A 313 34.01 15.97 5.84
N GLU A 314 35.01 15.30 6.41
CA GLU A 314 35.29 13.88 6.15
C GLU A 314 34.82 13.04 7.34
N THR A 315 33.90 12.11 7.10
CA THR A 315 33.40 11.19 8.12
C THR A 315 33.76 9.76 7.75
N THR A 316 34.56 9.10 8.60
CA THR A 316 34.93 7.69 8.42
C THR A 316 34.09 6.81 9.32
N VAL A 317 33.38 5.87 8.71
CA VAL A 317 32.43 4.98 9.38
C VAL A 317 32.85 3.52 9.21
N ARG A 318 32.68 2.71 10.26
CA ARG A 318 32.84 1.24 10.19
C ARG A 318 31.50 0.54 10.15
N VAL A 319 31.20 -0.10 9.02
CA VAL A 319 29.91 -0.77 8.78
C VAL A 319 30.05 -2.26 8.48
N PRO A 320 29.05 -3.09 8.82
CA PRO A 320 29.05 -4.50 8.41
C PRO A 320 28.83 -4.62 6.89
N THR A 321 29.49 -5.60 6.26
CA THR A 321 29.26 -5.93 4.84
C THR A 321 27.80 -6.35 4.56
N GLY A 322 27.28 -5.95 3.41
CA GLY A 322 25.95 -6.30 2.90
C GLY A 322 24.88 -5.22 3.07
N LEU A 323 25.27 -3.99 3.41
CA LEU A 323 24.39 -2.81 3.41
C LEU A 323 24.69 -1.94 2.19
N SER A 324 23.71 -1.18 1.71
CA SER A 324 23.93 -0.18 0.66
C SER A 324 24.66 1.06 1.21
N LEU A 325 25.40 1.79 0.37
CA LEU A 325 26.07 3.03 0.81
C LEU A 325 25.07 4.08 1.32
N MET A 326 23.87 4.13 0.74
CA MET A 326 22.78 4.98 1.21
C MET A 326 22.36 4.64 2.65
N GLU A 327 22.14 3.36 2.96
CA GLU A 327 21.79 2.92 4.33
C GLU A 327 22.93 3.19 5.33
N VAL A 328 24.17 3.05 4.88
CA VAL A 328 25.37 3.37 5.67
C VAL A 328 25.42 4.86 6.00
N ALA A 329 25.19 5.74 5.03
CA ALA A 329 25.14 7.19 5.24
C ALA A 329 24.02 7.57 6.23
N HIS A 330 22.81 7.03 6.04
CA HIS A 330 21.66 7.30 6.91
C HIS A 330 21.86 6.81 8.36
N SER A 331 22.44 5.63 8.54
CA SER A 331 22.68 5.08 9.88
C SER A 331 23.74 5.84 10.70
N ASN A 332 24.47 6.76 10.06
CA ASN A 332 25.51 7.56 10.69
C ASN A 332 25.23 9.08 10.58
N ASP A 333 23.97 9.45 10.32
CA ASP A 333 23.50 10.84 10.23
C ASP A 333 24.28 11.71 9.21
N ILE A 334 24.82 11.09 8.15
CA ILE A 334 25.48 11.80 7.04
C ILE A 334 24.39 12.31 6.09
N ASP A 335 24.32 13.63 5.92
CA ASP A 335 23.27 14.30 5.14
C ASP A 335 23.56 14.20 3.64
N LEU A 336 23.23 13.05 3.03
CA LEU A 336 22.88 13.04 1.62
C LEU A 336 21.63 13.93 1.51
N GLU A 337 21.66 15.00 0.71
CA GLU A 337 20.63 16.06 0.62
C GLU A 337 19.16 15.57 0.56
N CYS A 338 18.97 14.29 0.26
CA CYS A 338 17.73 13.59 0.47
C CYS A 338 17.93 12.54 1.57
N ARG A 339 17.59 12.86 2.84
CA ARG A 339 17.63 11.99 4.04
C ARG A 339 17.04 10.56 3.91
N ARG A 340 16.47 10.21 2.75
CA ARG A 340 15.97 8.88 2.38
C ARG A 340 16.20 8.47 0.91
N GLY A 341 16.77 9.33 0.06
CA GLY A 341 16.52 9.27 -1.38
C GLY A 341 15.03 9.50 -1.68
N ALA A 342 14.67 10.32 -2.66
CA ALA A 342 13.27 10.60 -2.95
C ALA A 342 12.45 9.32 -3.28
N CYS A 343 13.16 8.27 -3.72
CA CYS A 343 12.62 6.99 -4.15
C CYS A 343 12.94 5.81 -3.20
N GLU A 344 13.51 6.07 -2.02
CA GLU A 344 13.86 5.04 -1.01
C GLU A 344 14.68 3.86 -1.56
N GLY A 345 15.53 4.10 -2.58
CA GLY A 345 16.37 3.07 -3.21
C GLY A 345 15.71 2.30 -4.38
N SER A 346 14.52 2.70 -4.82
CA SER A 346 13.77 2.05 -5.91
C SER A 346 14.25 2.41 -7.34
N LEU A 347 15.49 2.89 -7.51
CA LEU A 347 16.08 3.32 -8.79
C LEU A 347 15.21 4.32 -9.60
N ALA A 348 14.36 5.11 -8.93
CA ALA A 348 13.45 6.05 -9.58
C ALA A 348 13.89 7.52 -9.43
N CYS A 349 15.09 7.75 -8.89
CA CYS A 349 15.61 9.08 -8.58
C CYS A 349 17.14 9.11 -8.58
N SER A 350 17.72 10.28 -8.91
CA SER A 350 19.19 10.51 -8.94
C SER A 350 19.72 11.20 -7.68
N THR A 351 18.93 11.32 -6.62
CA THR A 351 19.29 12.08 -5.39
C THR A 351 20.25 11.34 -4.46
N CYS A 352 20.60 10.09 -4.77
CA CYS A 352 21.59 9.29 -4.03
C CYS A 352 22.92 9.16 -4.80
N HIS A 353 23.15 10.06 -5.75
CA HIS A 353 24.37 10.13 -6.53
C HIS A 353 25.60 10.37 -5.64
N VAL A 354 26.63 9.54 -5.84
CA VAL A 354 27.92 9.62 -5.16
C VAL A 354 29.04 9.48 -6.19
N ILE A 355 30.19 10.08 -5.91
CA ILE A 355 31.38 10.03 -6.76
C ILE A 355 32.46 9.24 -6.03
N VAL A 356 32.97 8.17 -6.65
CA VAL A 356 34.09 7.41 -6.07
C VAL A 356 35.38 8.13 -6.40
N GLU A 357 36.21 8.43 -5.39
CA GLU A 357 37.44 9.22 -5.60
C GLU A 357 38.59 8.39 -6.20
N ASP A 358 38.65 7.09 -5.91
CA ASP A 358 39.71 6.20 -6.37
C ASP A 358 39.25 5.31 -7.54
N GLN A 359 39.94 5.41 -8.66
CA GLN A 359 39.66 4.63 -9.87
C GLN A 359 39.89 3.13 -9.64
N ASP A 360 40.89 2.76 -8.84
CA ASP A 360 41.19 1.35 -8.54
C ASP A 360 40.08 0.71 -7.70
N GLN A 361 39.35 1.52 -6.91
CA GLN A 361 38.18 1.08 -6.14
C GLN A 361 36.90 1.09 -6.99
N PHE A 362 36.81 1.98 -7.98
CA PHE A 362 35.73 2.02 -8.95
C PHE A 362 35.73 0.77 -9.85
N ASP A 363 36.90 0.34 -10.33
CA ASP A 363 37.04 -0.87 -11.17
C ASP A 363 36.71 -2.18 -10.43
N GLN A 364 36.68 -2.14 -9.09
CA GLN A 364 36.26 -3.25 -8.24
C GLN A 364 34.72 -3.31 -8.05
N LEU A 365 34.00 -2.25 -8.39
CA LEU A 365 32.55 -2.21 -8.32
C LEU A 365 31.93 -2.88 -9.56
N PRO A 366 30.71 -3.46 -9.42
CA PRO A 366 29.98 -3.94 -10.57
C PRO A 366 29.64 -2.79 -11.53
N GLU A 367 29.71 -3.09 -12.83
CA GLU A 367 29.35 -2.16 -13.90
C GLU A 367 27.92 -1.62 -13.71
N ALA A 368 27.71 -0.38 -14.17
CA ALA A 368 26.42 0.28 -14.15
C ALA A 368 25.39 -0.45 -15.01
N SER A 369 24.19 -0.64 -14.48
CA SER A 369 23.05 -1.08 -15.29
C SER A 369 22.60 0.04 -16.23
N ASP A 370 22.03 -0.30 -17.39
CA ASP A 370 21.49 0.69 -18.34
C ASP A 370 20.47 1.63 -17.68
N ASP A 371 19.52 1.06 -16.90
CA ASP A 371 18.54 1.83 -16.13
C ASP A 371 19.19 2.79 -15.10
N GLU A 372 20.38 2.46 -14.60
CA GLU A 372 21.11 3.31 -13.66
C GLU A 372 21.80 4.48 -14.40
N ASN A 373 22.37 4.21 -15.58
CA ASN A 373 22.97 5.22 -16.44
C ASN A 373 21.93 6.26 -16.88
N ASP A 374 20.74 5.81 -17.26
CA ASP A 374 19.61 6.69 -17.61
C ASP A 374 19.25 7.65 -16.47
N MET A 375 19.38 7.21 -15.22
CA MET A 375 19.13 8.06 -14.04
C MET A 375 20.34 8.94 -13.69
N LEU A 376 21.57 8.46 -13.90
CA LEU A 376 22.79 9.23 -13.68
C LEU A 376 22.90 10.42 -14.66
N ASP A 377 22.36 10.32 -15.87
CA ASP A 377 22.27 11.43 -16.83
C ASP A 377 21.46 12.64 -16.30
N LEU A 378 20.59 12.41 -15.32
CA LEU A 378 19.79 13.44 -14.67
C LEU A 378 20.47 14.03 -13.42
N ALA A 379 21.61 13.48 -13.00
CA ALA A 379 22.35 13.90 -11.82
C ALA A 379 23.16 15.19 -12.07
N PHE A 380 23.48 15.91 -11.00
CA PHE A 380 24.28 17.13 -11.05
C PHE A 380 25.74 16.80 -10.74
N GLY A 381 26.68 17.35 -11.51
CA GLY A 381 28.11 17.08 -11.30
C GLY A 381 28.55 15.66 -11.70
N LEU A 382 27.99 15.13 -12.80
CA LEU A 382 28.35 13.81 -13.32
C LEU A 382 29.84 13.74 -13.69
N THR A 383 30.48 12.66 -13.26
CA THR A 383 31.88 12.31 -13.53
C THR A 383 31.99 10.85 -13.92
N ASP A 384 33.09 10.44 -14.57
CA ASP A 384 33.26 9.06 -15.05
C ASP A 384 33.23 8.00 -13.93
N THR A 385 33.47 8.39 -12.68
CA THR A 385 33.40 7.53 -11.49
C THR A 385 32.10 7.69 -10.67
N SER A 386 31.07 8.29 -11.27
CA SER A 386 29.77 8.51 -10.63
C SER A 386 28.90 7.26 -10.60
N ARG A 387 28.27 7.00 -9.45
CA ARG A 387 27.36 5.86 -9.26
C ARG A 387 26.19 6.26 -8.35
N LEU A 388 25.11 5.48 -8.34
CA LEU A 388 24.03 5.64 -7.36
C LEU A 388 24.37 4.86 -6.08
N GLY A 389 24.46 5.57 -4.95
CA GLY A 389 24.77 4.99 -3.64
C GLY A 389 23.73 3.98 -3.12
N CYS A 390 22.54 3.93 -3.71
CA CYS A 390 21.53 2.91 -3.42
C CYS A 390 21.83 1.55 -4.08
N GLN A 391 22.59 1.53 -5.18
CA GLN A 391 22.97 0.30 -5.89
C GLN A 391 24.31 -0.28 -5.43
N ILE A 392 25.17 0.52 -4.80
CA ILE A 392 26.45 0.05 -4.28
C ILE A 392 26.24 -0.68 -2.95
N ILE A 393 26.50 -2.00 -2.96
CA ILE A 393 26.48 -2.86 -1.78
C ILE A 393 27.89 -2.99 -1.21
N THR A 394 28.02 -2.82 0.10
CA THR A 394 29.30 -2.95 0.81
C THR A 394 29.81 -4.41 0.80
N THR A 395 30.86 -4.69 0.03
CA THR A 395 31.58 -5.98 0.03
C THR A 395 32.88 -5.87 0.84
N LYS A 396 33.58 -7.00 1.02
CA LYS A 396 34.86 -7.01 1.77
C LYS A 396 36.02 -6.39 0.99
N GLU A 397 35.92 -6.36 -0.33
CA GLU A 397 36.94 -5.76 -1.19
C GLU A 397 36.94 -4.23 -1.10
N LEU A 398 35.80 -3.64 -0.73
CA LEU A 398 35.61 -2.19 -0.59
C LEU A 398 36.03 -1.64 0.79
N ASP A 399 36.99 -2.27 1.46
CA ASP A 399 37.52 -1.76 2.74
C ASP A 399 38.45 -0.57 2.50
N GLY A 400 38.11 0.58 3.06
CA GLY A 400 38.77 1.85 2.81
C GLY A 400 38.18 2.65 1.64
N LEU A 401 36.95 2.34 1.20
CA LEU A 401 36.28 3.07 0.12
C LEU A 401 36.12 4.54 0.49
N ARG A 402 36.59 5.43 -0.38
CA ARG A 402 36.40 6.89 -0.23
C ARG A 402 35.41 7.40 -1.28
N VAL A 403 34.29 7.94 -0.79
CA VAL A 403 33.22 8.49 -1.62
C VAL A 403 33.00 9.96 -1.33
N ARG A 404 32.76 10.72 -2.39
CA ARG A 404 32.50 12.15 -2.37
C ARG A 404 31.05 12.42 -2.72
N ILE A 405 30.42 13.29 -1.94
CA ILE A 405 29.02 13.70 -2.14
C ILE A 405 29.03 15.05 -2.89
N PRO A 406 28.37 15.14 -4.07
CA PRO A 406 28.35 16.36 -4.86
C PRO A 406 27.63 17.52 -4.16
N SER A 407 28.10 18.74 -4.39
CA SER A 407 27.59 19.97 -3.77
C SER A 407 26.13 20.36 -4.07
N ALA A 408 25.47 19.73 -5.05
CA ALA A 408 24.05 19.90 -5.31
C ALA A 408 23.44 18.62 -5.90
N THR A 409 22.20 18.30 -5.54
CA THR A 409 21.41 17.25 -6.19
C THR A 409 20.16 17.82 -6.86
N ARG A 410 19.75 17.23 -7.98
CA ARG A 410 18.56 17.68 -8.71
C ARG A 410 17.33 16.93 -8.20
N ASN A 411 16.60 17.55 -7.26
CA ASN A 411 15.34 17.01 -6.75
C ASN A 411 14.15 17.87 -7.24
N PHE A 412 13.13 17.26 -7.84
CA PHE A 412 11.91 17.97 -8.27
C PHE A 412 11.08 18.50 -7.10
N ALA A 413 11.29 17.95 -5.90
CA ALA A 413 10.78 18.53 -4.68
C ALA A 413 11.88 19.36 -4.01
N VAL A 414 11.54 20.60 -3.67
CA VAL A 414 12.28 21.50 -2.76
C VAL A 414 13.25 22.49 -3.44
N ASP A 415 12.68 23.45 -4.19
CA ASP A 415 13.07 24.84 -3.99
C ASP A 415 12.41 25.32 -2.68
N GLY A 416 13.08 25.12 -1.53
CA GLY A 416 12.85 25.90 -0.29
C GLY A 416 11.78 25.44 0.72
N PHE A 417 11.14 24.27 0.61
CA PHE A 417 10.20 23.77 1.62
C PHE A 417 10.81 22.70 2.56
N VAL A 418 11.07 23.09 3.82
CA VAL A 418 11.40 22.16 4.91
C VAL A 418 10.12 21.80 5.67
N PRO A 419 9.54 20.60 5.51
CA PRO A 419 8.39 20.20 6.31
C PRO A 419 8.81 20.03 7.77
N LYS A 420 8.09 20.70 8.68
CA LYS A 420 8.26 20.50 10.12
C LYS A 420 7.81 19.09 10.52
N PRO A 421 8.55 18.40 11.39
CA PRO A 421 8.12 17.11 11.92
C PRO A 421 6.81 17.31 12.68
N HIS A 422 5.85 16.43 12.41
CA HIS A 422 4.57 16.33 13.12
C HIS A 422 4.76 15.64 14.46
#